data_AF-A0A3C0GIH4-F1
#
_entry.id   AF-A0A3C0GIH4-F1
#
_cell.length_a   1.000
_cell.length_b   1.000
_cell.length_c   1.000
_cell.angle_alpha   90.00
_cell.angle_beta   90.00
_cell.angle_gamma   90.00
#
_symmetry.space_group_name_H-M   'P 1'
#
loop_
_entity.id
_entity.type
_entity.pdbx_description
1 polymer ?
#
loop_
_entity_poly.entity_id
_entity_poly.type
_entity_poly.pdbx_seq_one_letter_code
_entity_poly.pdbx_strand_id
1 'polypeptide(L)'
;NNTDFQRVGNDLYKNESISLYDAILGSSIEITTLTGKVKLKVKPETQNDTKIKLKGKGMPIYKKKGAHGDLYITYKVTMPTNLSQKEKELFKQLSELR
;
A
#
# COMPACT_ATOMS: atom_id res chain seq x y z
N ASN A 1 -4.92 11.21 -18.70
CA ASN A 1 -5.28 10.09 -17.80
C ASN A 1 -4.05 9.65 -17.02
N ASN A 2 -3.89 10.11 -15.78
CA ASN A 2 -2.78 9.73 -14.90
C ASN A 2 -3.34 8.93 -13.71
N THR A 3 -3.87 7.76 -14.00
CA THR A 3 -4.42 6.85 -12.99
C THR A 3 -3.40 5.75 -12.77
N ASP A 4 -2.80 5.69 -11.58
CA ASP A 4 -1.78 4.70 -11.16
C ASP A 4 -2.29 3.25 -11.07
N PHE A 5 -3.30 2.90 -11.88
CA PHE A 5 -3.94 1.59 -11.91
C PHE A 5 -3.54 0.84 -13.19
N GLN A 6 -2.96 -0.33 -13.00
CA GLN A 6 -2.78 -1.30 -14.06
C GLN A 6 -3.98 -2.25 -14.09
N ARG A 7 -4.69 -2.30 -15.22
CA ARG A 7 -5.82 -3.23 -15.41
C ARG A 7 -5.33 -4.54 -16.00
N VAL A 8 -5.71 -5.65 -15.38
CA VAL A 8 -5.50 -7.01 -15.91
C VAL A 8 -6.83 -7.75 -15.89
N GLY A 9 -7.44 -7.93 -17.07
CA GLY A 9 -8.80 -8.47 -17.19
C GLY A 9 -9.83 -7.55 -16.52
N ASN A 10 -10.48 -8.06 -15.47
CA ASN A 10 -11.43 -7.28 -14.66
C ASN A 10 -10.81 -6.74 -13.35
N ASP A 11 -9.60 -7.15 -13.03
CA ASP A 11 -8.92 -6.76 -11.81
C ASP A 11 -8.04 -5.53 -12.04
N LEU A 12 -7.83 -4.78 -10.96
CA LEU A 12 -6.96 -3.60 -10.94
C LEU A 12 -5.78 -3.85 -10.02
N TYR A 13 -4.63 -3.29 -10.38
CA TYR A 13 -3.40 -3.36 -9.62
C TYR A 13 -2.89 -1.95 -9.40
N LYS A 14 -2.52 -1.63 -8.16
CA LYS A 14 -1.95 -0.34 -7.78
C LYS A 14 -0.77 -0.55 -6.85
N ASN A 15 0.26 0.27 -7.01
CA ASN A 15 1.34 0.36 -6.04
C ASN A 15 1.06 1.52 -5.09
N GLU A 16 1.14 1.27 -3.79
CA GLU A 16 0.96 2.29 -2.76
C GLU A 16 2.24 2.41 -1.94
N SER A 17 2.81 3.60 -1.94
CA SER A 17 4.03 3.89 -1.19
C SER A 17 3.71 4.16 0.27
N ILE A 18 4.37 3.44 1.18
CA ILE A 18 4.25 3.63 2.63
C ILE A 18 5.62 3.97 3.22
N SER A 19 5.67 4.78 4.27
CA SER A 19 6.94 5.09 4.92
C SER A 19 7.49 3.86 5.65
N LEU A 20 8.81 3.79 5.82
CA LEU A 20 9.45 2.77 6.65
C LEU A 20 8.82 2.67 8.05
N TYR A 21 8.50 3.81 8.66
CA TYR A 21 7.90 3.87 9.99
C TYR A 21 6.47 3.33 10.01
N ASP A 22 5.65 3.65 9.00
CA ASP A 22 4.32 3.08 8.84
C ASP A 22 4.36 1.57 8.66
N ALA A 23 5.34 1.06 7.91
CA ALA A 23 5.51 -0.35 7.67
C ALA A 23 5.91 -1.10 8.95
N ILE A 24 6.81 -0.52 9.75
CA ILE A 24 7.31 -1.13 11.00
C ILE A 24 6.28 -1.02 12.13
N LEU A 25 5.77 0.18 12.41
CA LEU A 25 4.91 0.47 13.56
C LEU A 25 3.43 0.20 13.29
N GLY A 26 3.06 0.09 12.01
CA GLY A 26 1.67 0.06 11.58
C GLY A 26 1.07 1.46 11.56
N SER A 27 0.12 1.68 10.65
CA SER A 27 -0.58 2.95 10.55
C SER A 27 -1.93 2.78 9.86
N SER A 28 -2.63 3.88 9.62
CA SER A 28 -3.84 3.87 8.80
C SER A 28 -3.69 4.86 7.67
N ILE A 29 -3.78 4.34 6.45
CA ILE A 29 -3.64 5.09 5.21
C ILE A 29 -4.98 5.18 4.49
N GLU A 30 -5.20 6.27 3.78
CA GLU A 30 -6.36 6.44 2.91
C GLU A 30 -5.94 6.20 1.46
N ILE A 31 -6.58 5.24 0.80
CA ILE A 31 -6.28 4.87 -0.58
C ILE A 31 -7.44 5.25 -1.49
N THR A 32 -7.13 6.04 -2.51
CA THR A 32 -8.08 6.38 -3.58
C THR A 32 -8.26 5.19 -4.50
N THR A 33 -9.49 4.72 -4.64
CA THR A 33 -9.95 3.71 -5.61
C THR A 33 -10.82 4.37 -6.69
N LEU A 34 -11.17 3.64 -7.76
CA LEU A 34 -12.09 4.16 -8.78
C LEU A 34 -13.50 4.47 -8.24
N THR A 35 -13.89 3.88 -7.11
CA THR A 35 -15.23 4.05 -6.51
C THR A 35 -15.25 5.05 -5.35
N GLY A 36 -14.12 5.71 -5.08
CA GLY A 36 -13.94 6.59 -3.92
C GLY A 36 -12.77 6.15 -3.04
N LYS A 37 -12.65 6.77 -1.88
CA LYS A 37 -11.53 6.54 -0.96
C LYS A 37 -11.86 5.43 0.05
N VAL A 38 -10.86 4.63 0.40
CA VAL A 38 -10.97 3.55 1.38
C VAL A 38 -9.87 3.69 2.40
N LYS A 39 -10.23 3.71 3.68
CA LYS A 39 -9.26 3.69 4.78
C LYS A 39 -8.80 2.25 5.00
N LEU A 40 -7.49 2.05 4.95
CA LEU A 40 -6.84 0.76 5.17
C LEU A 40 -5.93 0.84 6.38
N LYS A 41 -5.86 -0.28 7.11
CA LYS A 41 -4.97 -0.43 8.25
C LYS A 41 -3.73 -1.19 7.78
N VAL A 42 -2.58 -0.54 7.84
CA VAL A 42 -1.27 -1.17 7.65
C VAL A 42 -0.94 -1.86 8.97
N LYS A 43 -0.68 -3.16 8.93
CA LYS A 43 -0.29 -3.90 10.12
C LYS A 43 1.16 -3.54 10.49
N PRO A 44 1.52 -3.54 11.78
CA PRO A 44 2.93 -3.47 12.15
C PRO A 44 3.70 -4.61 11.47
N GLU A 45 4.99 -4.38 11.24
CA GLU A 45 5.91 -5.34 10.60
C GLU A 45 5.53 -5.73 9.16
N THR A 46 4.77 -4.87 8.47
CA THR A 46 4.44 -5.07 7.05
C THR A 46 5.70 -5.06 6.20
N GLN A 47 5.92 -6.11 5.42
CA GLN A 47 7.07 -6.23 4.53
C GLN A 47 6.86 -5.45 3.22
N ASN A 48 7.97 -5.05 2.59
CA ASN A 48 7.93 -4.53 1.24
C ASN A 48 7.34 -5.57 0.27
N ASP A 49 6.62 -5.10 -0.75
CA ASP A 49 5.91 -5.93 -1.74
C ASP A 49 4.74 -6.75 -1.18
N THR A 50 4.32 -6.50 0.07
CA THR A 50 3.09 -7.09 0.61
C THR A 50 1.89 -6.69 -0.25
N LYS A 51 1.10 -7.68 -0.65
CA LYS A 51 -0.11 -7.49 -1.45
C LYS A 51 -1.36 -7.63 -0.60
N ILE A 52 -2.23 -6.64 -0.69
CA ILE A 52 -3.57 -6.69 -0.10
C ILE A 52 -4.62 -6.70 -1.20
N LYS A 53 -5.79 -7.28 -0.90
CA LYS A 53 -6.89 -7.40 -1.84
C LYS A 53 -8.14 -6.71 -1.33
N LEU A 54 -8.67 -5.79 -2.12
CA LEU A 54 -9.96 -5.14 -1.90
C LEU A 54 -11.00 -5.76 -2.82
N LYS A 55 -11.89 -6.56 -2.23
CA LYS A 55 -12.91 -7.29 -2.97
C LYS A 55 -13.93 -6.33 -3.60
N GLY A 56 -14.25 -6.54 -4.88
CA GLY A 56 -15.28 -5.77 -5.59
C GLY A 56 -14.93 -4.31 -5.86
N LYS A 57 -13.64 -3.94 -5.78
CA LYS A 57 -13.13 -2.59 -6.07
C LYS A 57 -12.40 -2.50 -7.43
N GLY A 58 -12.48 -3.55 -8.24
CA GLY A 58 -11.99 -3.61 -9.61
C GLY A 58 -13.01 -3.13 -10.65
N MET A 59 -12.81 -3.51 -11.91
CA MET A 59 -13.67 -3.11 -13.02
C MET A 59 -15.00 -3.86 -13.03
N PRO A 60 -16.10 -3.24 -13.50
CA PRO A 60 -17.37 -3.93 -13.71
C PRO A 60 -17.21 -5.06 -14.74
N ILE A 61 -17.80 -6.22 -14.45
CA ILE A 61 -17.75 -7.40 -15.31
C ILE A 61 -18.91 -7.36 -16.31
N TYR A 62 -18.57 -7.44 -17.59
CA TYR A 62 -19.55 -7.42 -18.68
C TYR A 62 -20.56 -8.57 -18.54
N LYS A 63 -21.85 -8.28 -18.78
CA LYS A 63 -22.99 -9.21 -18.67
C LYS A 63 -23.29 -9.78 -17.27
N LYS A 64 -22.61 -9.35 -16.20
CA LYS A 64 -22.97 -9.68 -14.81
C LYS A 64 -23.29 -8.42 -14.02
N LYS A 65 -24.57 -8.10 -13.90
CA LYS A 65 -25.06 -6.90 -13.20
C LYS A 65 -24.61 -6.97 -11.72
N GLY A 66 -23.84 -5.99 -11.27
CA GLY A 66 -23.32 -5.89 -9.90
C GLY A 66 -22.04 -6.69 -9.60
N ALA A 67 -21.47 -7.40 -10.58
CA ALA A 67 -20.19 -8.08 -10.40
C ALA A 67 -19.03 -7.15 -10.78
N HIS A 68 -18.08 -7.01 -9.87
CA HIS A 68 -16.85 -6.24 -10.06
C HIS A 68 -15.66 -7.16 -9.84
N GLY A 69 -14.54 -6.89 -10.53
CA GLY A 69 -13.26 -7.50 -10.18
C GLY A 69 -12.73 -7.00 -8.85
N ASP A 70 -11.52 -7.42 -8.52
CA ASP A 70 -10.83 -7.05 -7.28
C ASP A 70 -9.76 -5.98 -7.55
N LEU A 71 -9.45 -5.16 -6.54
CA LEU A 71 -8.31 -4.25 -6.55
C LEU A 71 -7.19 -4.84 -5.67
N TYR A 72 -6.05 -5.09 -6.29
CA TYR A 72 -4.82 -5.52 -5.64
C TYR A 72 -3.93 -4.31 -5.40
N ILE A 73 -3.48 -4.16 -4.17
CA ILE A 73 -2.58 -3.07 -3.78
C ILE A 73 -1.29 -3.70 -3.30
N THR A 74 -0.18 -3.30 -3.91
CA THR A 74 1.16 -3.72 -3.50
C THR A 74 1.81 -2.59 -2.74
N TYR A 75 2.19 -2.85 -1.49
CA TYR A 75 2.90 -1.87 -0.68
C TYR A 75 4.36 -1.75 -1.11
N LYS A 76 4.80 -0.52 -1.35
CA LYS A 76 6.18 -0.18 -1.63
C LYS A 76 6.73 0.63 -0.47
N VAL A 77 7.68 0.07 0.27
CA VAL A 77 8.27 0.76 1.43
C VAL A 77 9.29 1.78 0.92
N THR A 78 9.05 3.05 1.22
CA THR A 78 9.98 4.13 0.92
C THR A 78 10.97 4.30 2.07
N MET A 79 12.25 4.18 1.75
CA MET A 79 13.33 4.42 2.71
C MET A 79 13.53 5.92 2.95
N PRO A 80 13.74 6.36 4.20
CA PRO A 80 14.03 7.75 4.49
C PRO A 80 15.40 8.15 3.90
N THR A 81 15.46 9.33 3.30
CA THR A 81 16.69 9.94 2.77
C THR A 81 17.09 11.15 3.62
N ASN A 82 18.36 11.55 3.58
CA ASN A 82 18.88 12.73 4.28
C ASN A 82 18.70 12.71 5.81
N LEU A 83 19.00 11.56 6.42
CA LEU A 83 18.94 11.39 7.87
C LEU A 83 19.90 12.35 8.59
N SER A 84 19.37 13.07 9.57
CA SER A 84 20.13 13.85 10.55
C SER A 84 21.04 12.96 11.40
N GLN A 85 22.01 13.57 12.09
CA GLN A 85 22.94 12.83 12.93
C GLN A 85 22.23 12.07 14.06
N LYS A 86 21.19 12.69 14.65
CA LYS A 86 20.35 12.06 15.67
C LYS A 86 19.57 10.86 15.14
N GLU A 87 18.99 10.96 13.94
CA GLU A 87 18.26 9.84 13.34
C GLU A 87 19.19 8.66 13.04
N LYS A 88 20.39 8.92 12.51
CA LYS A 88 21.40 7.87 12.28
C LYS A 88 21.80 7.16 13.57
N GLU A 89 21.97 7.90 14.66
CA GLU A 89 22.28 7.33 15.98
C GLU A 89 21.16 6.42 16.48
N LEU A 90 19.90 6.85 16.35
CA LEU A 90 18.73 6.02 16.71
C LEU A 90 18.66 4.73 15.88
N PHE A 91 18.90 4.80 14.57
CA PHE A 91 18.94 3.60 13.72
C PHE A 91 20.10 2.66 14.11
N LYS A 92 21.25 3.21 14.51
CA LYS A 92 22.38 2.41 14.99
C LYS A 92 22.04 1.70 16.29
N GLN A 93 21.47 2.40 17.27
CA GLN A 93 21.01 1.81 18.53
C GLN A 93 19.98 0.69 18.27
N LEU A 94 19.02 0.92 17.37
CA LEU A 94 18.06 -0.12 16.96
C LEU A 94 18.74 -1.33 16.32
N SER A 95 19.81 -1.12 15.55
CA SER A 95 20.58 -2.20 14.93
C SER A 95 21.38 -3.03 15.94
N GLU A 96 21.81 -2.44 17.06
CA GLU A 96 22.57 -3.12 18.13
C GLU A 96 21.65 -3.90 19.08
N LEU A 97 20.37 -3.57 19.14
CA LEU A 97 19.37 -4.28 19.94
C LEU A 97 18.88 -5.59 19.31
N ARG A 98 19.30 -5.88 18.08
CA ARG A 98 18.97 -7.11 17.34
C ARG A 98 20.16 -8.05 17.29
#